data_AF-A0A7C1YL21-F1
#
_entry.id   AF-A0A7C1YL21-F1
#
_cell.length_a   1.000
_cell.length_b   1.000
_cell.length_c   1.000
_cell.angle_alpha   90.00
_cell.angle_beta   90.00
_cell.angle_gamma   90.00
#
_symmetry.space_group_name_H-M   'P 1'
#
loop_
_entity.id
_entity.type
_entity.pdbx_description
1 polymer ?
#
loop_
_entity_poly.entity_id
_entity_poly.type
_entity_poly.pdbx_seq_one_letter_code
_entity_poly.pdbx_strand_id
1 'polypeptide(L)'
;MQEISPVTVFFVVATVLLFILLGIAILMVIDHKAKIPGHFASDPFTISGLRRDHPGIAFLTTTILVGIISVLLFEISVTLGERFGLFEEEQKPDILKTLHKERFSERQRHFHNTMPVDLPNQGKKPVCFYCHGDFPHSKQRMVRTLLNMHTQFVGCLTCHADPRKVDEDKLRFRWLNYSGIEVHGPPFGTSHDPETGNLIDTDDYYSKIVAYEVEGGEAKLLEIPEDSPEAQEYLRIRYQLNDHDREAVKKRFHALVSPKGRFCSRCHAPEDRSYLPFRELGFSDSRVENLTNLNIIGIVQKYRDFYMPNLFKTDKPLPDVNLLVGPHIEVAPKEEEEENLREDPRQWWRKTFDQPGKKGQGDKAGK
;
A
#
# COMPACT_ATOMS: atom_id res chain seq x y z
N MET A 1 -8.69 -4.69 -12.99
CA MET A 1 -7.73 -4.16 -13.98
C MET A 1 -8.04 -4.88 -15.28
N GLN A 2 -8.52 -4.17 -16.30
CA GLN A 2 -8.67 -4.77 -17.63
C GLN A 2 -7.26 -5.08 -18.15
N GLU A 3 -7.02 -6.33 -18.53
CA GLU A 3 -5.78 -6.69 -19.21
C GLU A 3 -5.75 -5.91 -20.53
N ILE A 4 -4.72 -5.09 -20.71
CA ILE A 4 -4.52 -4.36 -21.96
C ILE A 4 -4.24 -5.41 -23.03
N SER A 5 -5.08 -5.48 -24.06
CA SER A 5 -4.92 -6.49 -25.09
C SER A 5 -3.56 -6.33 -25.79
N PRO A 6 -2.91 -7.42 -26.23
CA PRO A 6 -1.66 -7.33 -27.01
C PRO A 6 -1.79 -6.44 -28.25
N VAL A 7 -3.00 -6.37 -28.81
CA VAL A 7 -3.36 -5.52 -29.95
C VAL A 7 -3.29 -4.05 -29.55
N THR A 8 -3.88 -3.67 -28.41
CA THR A 8 -3.81 -2.31 -27.86
C THR A 8 -2.37 -1.88 -27.57
N VAL A 9 -1.54 -2.78 -27.01
CA VAL A 9 -0.12 -2.50 -26.77
C VAL A 9 0.63 -2.23 -28.07
N PHE A 10 0.42 -3.05 -29.11
CA PHE A 10 1.04 -2.86 -30.42
C PHE A 10 0.71 -1.48 -31.01
N PHE A 11 -0.57 -1.10 -30.95
CA PHE A 11 -1.07 0.16 -31.49
C PHE A 11 -0.53 1.39 -30.74
N VAL A 12 -0.50 1.35 -29.41
CA VAL A 12 0.14 2.41 -28.60
C VAL A 12 1.62 2.56 -28.98
N VAL A 13 2.35 1.45 -29.13
CA VAL A 13 3.76 1.48 -29.53
C VAL A 13 3.93 2.04 -30.94
N ALA A 14 3.09 1.63 -31.90
CA ALA A 14 3.13 2.13 -33.28
C ALA A 14 2.85 3.64 -33.35
N THR A 15 1.86 4.12 -32.61
CA THR A 15 1.51 5.55 -32.52
C THR A 15 2.66 6.36 -31.93
N VAL A 16 3.29 5.89 -30.84
CA VAL A 16 4.46 6.55 -30.23
C VAL A 16 5.64 6.61 -31.21
N LEU A 17 5.94 5.51 -31.91
CA LEU A 17 7.02 5.49 -32.90
C LEU A 17 6.77 6.47 -34.06
N LEU A 18 5.53 6.56 -34.54
CA LEU A 18 5.17 7.53 -35.59
C LEU A 18 5.32 8.99 -35.14
N PHE A 19 4.97 9.32 -33.89
CA PHE A 19 5.20 10.67 -33.34
C PHE A 19 6.70 11.00 -33.22
N ILE A 20 7.53 10.02 -32.84
CA ILE A 20 8.99 10.19 -32.80
C ILE A 20 9.53 10.45 -34.21
N LEU A 21 9.10 9.68 -35.21
CA LEU A 21 9.51 9.87 -36.61
C LEU A 21 9.07 11.22 -37.17
N LEU A 22 7.85 11.68 -36.83
CA LEU A 22 7.37 13.02 -37.18
C LEU A 22 8.25 14.12 -36.54
N GLY A 23 8.62 13.96 -35.27
CA GLY A 23 9.53 14.88 -34.59
C GLY A 23 10.91 14.96 -35.24
N ILE A 24 11.49 13.81 -35.62
CA ILE A 24 12.75 13.74 -36.36
C ILE A 24 12.63 14.46 -37.71
N ALA A 25 11.55 14.20 -38.46
CA ALA A 25 11.31 14.86 -39.74
C ALA A 25 11.24 16.39 -39.58
N ILE A 26 10.49 16.90 -38.60
CA ILE A 26 10.40 18.34 -38.31
C ILE A 26 11.77 18.92 -37.96
N LEU A 27 12.56 18.25 -37.13
CA LEU A 27 13.91 18.69 -36.76
C LEU A 27 14.85 18.75 -37.97
N MET A 28 14.77 17.77 -38.88
CA MET A 28 15.53 17.80 -40.14
C MET A 28 15.13 18.98 -41.03
N VAL A 29 13.84 19.33 -41.07
CA VAL A 29 13.36 20.52 -41.79
C VAL A 29 13.90 21.82 -41.19
N ILE A 30 13.90 21.92 -39.85
CA ILE A 30 14.42 23.10 -39.13
C ILE A 30 15.93 23.25 -39.35
N ASP A 31 16.70 22.16 -39.19
CA ASP A 31 18.16 22.16 -39.40
C ASP A 31 18.53 22.50 -40.85
N HIS A 32 17.80 21.96 -41.83
CA HIS A 32 18.00 22.28 -43.24
C HIS A 32 17.68 23.76 -43.54
N LYS A 33 16.63 24.33 -42.93
CA LYS A 33 16.30 25.76 -43.08
C LYS A 33 17.33 26.68 -42.44
N ALA A 34 17.96 26.26 -41.34
CA ALA A 34 18.96 27.05 -40.61
C ALA A 34 20.32 27.19 -41.35
N LYS A 35 20.64 26.27 -42.27
CA LYS A 35 21.95 26.18 -42.95
C LYS A 35 22.05 26.92 -44.28
N ILE A 36 21.02 27.64 -44.73
CA ILE A 36 21.02 28.33 -46.03
C ILE A 36 21.31 29.83 -45.87
N PRO A 37 22.54 30.31 -46.17
CA PRO A 37 22.82 31.74 -46.21
C PRO A 37 22.21 32.36 -47.48
N GLY A 38 21.32 33.35 -47.32
CA GLY A 38 20.74 34.07 -48.46
C GLY A 38 19.91 35.28 -48.05
N HIS A 39 20.16 36.42 -48.69
CA HIS A 39 19.45 37.68 -48.48
C HIS A 39 17.95 37.56 -48.82
N PHE A 40 17.12 38.25 -48.03
CA PHE A 40 15.69 38.38 -48.28
C PHE A 40 15.43 39.25 -49.52
N ALA A 41 14.90 38.67 -50.58
CA ALA A 41 14.28 39.40 -51.68
C ALA A 41 12.76 39.29 -51.55
N SER A 42 12.09 40.43 -51.48
CA SER A 42 10.64 40.54 -51.36
C SER A 42 10.02 40.81 -52.73
N ASP A 43 9.83 39.76 -53.53
CA ASP A 43 8.99 39.84 -54.74
C ASP A 43 7.90 38.75 -54.65
N PRO A 44 6.61 39.13 -54.58
CA PRO A 44 5.51 38.18 -54.44
C PRO A 44 5.19 37.37 -55.71
N PHE A 45 5.82 37.62 -56.88
CA PHE A 45 5.41 37.00 -58.15
C PHE A 45 6.52 36.34 -59.00
N THR A 46 7.76 36.24 -58.53
CA THR A 46 8.82 35.55 -59.29
C THR A 46 8.72 34.02 -59.20
N ILE A 47 8.50 33.34 -60.34
CA ILE A 47 8.42 31.86 -60.47
C ILE A 47 9.81 31.19 -60.52
N SER A 48 10.90 31.96 -60.65
CA SER A 48 12.29 31.44 -60.77
C SER A 48 13.20 31.75 -59.58
N GLY A 49 12.64 32.12 -58.42
CA GLY A 49 13.38 32.24 -57.15
C GLY A 49 13.39 30.91 -56.39
N LEU A 50 14.53 30.57 -55.77
CA LEU A 50 14.79 29.34 -55.00
C LEU A 50 13.55 28.89 -54.18
N ARG A 51 12.80 27.90 -54.69
CA ARG A 51 11.73 27.26 -53.92
C ARG A 51 12.38 26.54 -52.74
N ARG A 52 12.32 27.17 -51.57
CA ARG A 52 12.69 26.65 -50.24
C ARG A 52 11.86 25.44 -49.78
N ASP A 53 10.99 24.93 -50.63
CA ASP A 53 10.14 23.77 -50.39
C ASP A 53 10.63 22.62 -51.26
N HIS A 54 11.49 21.76 -50.69
CA HIS A 54 11.87 20.51 -51.33
C HIS A 54 10.60 19.64 -51.45
N PRO A 55 10.12 19.31 -52.66
CA PRO A 55 8.90 18.52 -52.84
C PRO A 55 8.98 17.15 -52.13
N GLY A 56 10.19 16.61 -51.97
CA GLY A 56 10.43 15.37 -51.22
C GLY A 56 10.18 15.49 -49.71
N ILE A 57 10.47 16.64 -49.10
CA ILE A 57 10.25 16.86 -47.66
C ILE A 57 8.76 17.00 -47.38
N ALA A 58 8.05 17.80 -48.18
CA ALA A 58 6.60 17.94 -48.06
C ALA A 58 5.92 16.58 -48.25
N PHE A 59 6.33 15.82 -49.27
CA PHE A 59 5.82 14.48 -49.52
C PHE A 59 6.06 13.53 -48.33
N LEU A 60 7.29 13.45 -47.80
CA LEU A 60 7.62 12.61 -46.64
C LEU A 60 6.79 12.97 -45.41
N THR A 61 6.66 14.27 -45.12
CA THR A 61 5.90 14.75 -43.95
C THR A 61 4.41 14.42 -44.10
N THR A 62 3.84 14.59 -45.30
CA THR A 62 2.46 14.21 -45.60
C THR A 62 2.26 12.69 -45.47
N THR A 63 3.19 11.86 -45.96
CA THR A 63 3.12 10.40 -45.82
C THR A 63 3.10 9.96 -44.35
N ILE A 64 3.97 10.55 -43.51
CA ILE A 64 4.00 10.23 -42.07
C ILE A 64 2.69 10.65 -41.39
N LEU A 65 2.17 11.85 -41.70
CA LEU A 65 0.94 12.37 -41.11
C LEU A 65 -0.28 11.50 -41.49
N VAL A 66 -0.37 11.09 -42.75
CA VAL A 66 -1.41 10.16 -43.21
C VAL A 66 -1.31 8.82 -42.49
N GLY A 67 -0.09 8.29 -42.29
CA GLY A 67 0.14 7.07 -41.50
C GLY A 67 -0.39 7.18 -40.06
N ILE A 68 -0.11 8.29 -39.37
CA ILE A 68 -0.64 8.56 -38.02
C ILE A 68 -2.17 8.58 -38.02
N ILE A 69 -2.76 9.34 -38.94
CA ILE A 69 -4.22 9.49 -39.03
C ILE A 69 -4.89 8.14 -39.31
N SER A 70 -4.32 7.32 -40.20
CA SER A 70 -4.85 5.98 -40.51
C SER A 70 -4.78 5.04 -39.31
N VAL A 71 -3.68 5.04 -38.55
CA VAL A 71 -3.56 4.21 -37.33
C VAL A 71 -4.57 4.63 -36.27
N LEU A 72 -4.70 5.94 -36.02
CA LEU A 72 -5.67 6.47 -35.05
C LEU A 72 -7.12 6.18 -35.47
N LEU A 73 -7.45 6.35 -36.75
CA LEU A 73 -8.79 6.02 -37.25
C LEU A 73 -9.08 4.53 -37.10
N PHE A 74 -8.11 3.65 -37.35
CA PHE A 74 -8.26 2.21 -37.15
C PHE A 74 -8.49 1.87 -35.68
N GLU A 75 -7.71 2.43 -34.75
CA GLU A 75 -7.92 2.24 -33.30
C GLU A 75 -9.33 2.68 -32.88
N ILE A 76 -9.78 3.85 -33.35
CA ILE A 76 -11.13 4.36 -33.08
C ILE A 76 -12.18 3.40 -33.66
N SER A 77 -12.00 2.90 -34.87
CA SER A 77 -12.92 1.94 -35.50
C SER A 77 -12.98 0.60 -34.75
N VAL A 78 -11.86 0.07 -34.26
CA VAL A 78 -11.83 -1.14 -33.42
C VAL A 78 -12.58 -0.89 -32.11
N THR A 79 -12.26 0.22 -31.43
CA THR A 79 -12.86 0.55 -30.12
C THR A 79 -14.37 0.80 -30.24
N LEU A 80 -14.82 1.50 -31.30
CA LEU A 80 -16.24 1.66 -31.58
C LEU A 80 -16.89 0.34 -32.00
N GLY A 81 -16.20 -0.50 -32.77
CA GLY A 81 -16.70 -1.81 -33.15
C GLY A 81 -16.91 -2.73 -31.96
N GLU A 82 -15.99 -2.74 -30.99
CA GLU A 82 -16.15 -3.43 -29.71
C GLU A 82 -17.35 -2.87 -28.93
N ARG A 83 -17.52 -1.54 -28.88
CA ARG A 83 -18.67 -0.90 -28.20
C ARG A 83 -20.01 -1.21 -28.86
N PHE A 84 -20.04 -1.42 -30.17
CA PHE A 84 -21.24 -1.78 -30.93
C PHE A 84 -21.42 -3.30 -31.09
N GLY A 85 -20.55 -4.12 -30.49
CA GLY A 85 -20.66 -5.58 -30.53
C GLY A 85 -20.36 -6.20 -31.90
N LEU A 86 -19.60 -5.51 -32.77
CA LEU A 86 -19.18 -6.02 -34.08
C LEU A 86 -18.08 -7.07 -33.99
N PHE A 87 -17.39 -7.15 -32.84
CA PHE A 87 -16.41 -8.17 -32.53
C PHE A 87 -16.91 -8.95 -31.32
N GLU A 88 -17.49 -10.13 -31.56
CA GLU A 88 -17.79 -11.06 -30.47
C GLU A 88 -16.46 -11.52 -29.85
N GLU A 89 -16.23 -11.14 -28.60
CA GLU A 89 -15.16 -11.74 -27.80
C GLU A 89 -15.41 -13.25 -27.77
N GLU A 90 -14.49 -14.01 -28.37
CA GLU A 90 -14.52 -15.47 -28.33
C GLU A 90 -14.51 -15.87 -26.84
N GLN A 91 -15.68 -16.24 -26.32
CA GLN A 91 -15.85 -16.50 -24.90
C GLN A 91 -14.98 -17.69 -24.55
N LYS A 92 -13.82 -17.42 -23.91
CA LYS A 92 -12.98 -18.47 -23.35
C LYS A 92 -13.89 -19.43 -22.56
N PRO A 93 -13.84 -20.75 -22.84
CA PRO A 93 -14.74 -21.71 -22.23
C PRO A 93 -14.75 -21.53 -20.70
N ASP A 94 -15.93 -21.54 -20.08
CA ASP A 94 -16.09 -21.23 -18.65
C ASP A 94 -15.19 -22.08 -17.75
N ILE A 95 -14.91 -23.33 -18.13
CA ILE A 95 -13.97 -24.21 -17.45
C ILE A 95 -12.57 -23.59 -17.34
N LEU A 96 -12.07 -22.93 -18.38
CA LEU A 96 -10.74 -22.32 -18.35
C LEU A 96 -10.70 -21.08 -17.46
N LYS A 97 -11.80 -20.32 -17.39
CA LYS A 97 -11.92 -19.19 -16.45
C LYS A 97 -11.91 -19.68 -15.00
N THR A 98 -12.66 -20.75 -14.72
CA THR A 98 -12.70 -21.39 -13.40
C THR A 98 -11.35 -21.96 -13.00
N LEU A 99 -10.70 -22.74 -13.88
CA LEU A 99 -9.38 -23.31 -13.63
C LEU A 99 -8.29 -22.24 -13.45
N HIS A 100 -8.36 -21.12 -14.18
CA HIS A 100 -7.43 -20.01 -13.98
C HIS A 100 -7.62 -19.36 -12.61
N LYS A 101 -8.87 -19.13 -12.20
CA LYS A 101 -9.21 -18.59 -10.88
C LYS A 101 -8.75 -19.52 -9.76
N GLU A 102 -8.96 -20.83 -9.90
CA GLU A 102 -8.51 -21.83 -8.94
C GLU A 102 -6.98 -21.92 -8.86
N ARG A 103 -6.28 -21.97 -10.00
CA ARG A 103 -4.79 -21.99 -10.03
C ARG A 103 -4.18 -20.71 -9.46
N PHE A 104 -4.82 -19.56 -9.70
CA PHE A 104 -4.41 -18.29 -9.12
C PHE A 104 -4.62 -18.30 -7.60
N SER A 105 -5.78 -18.78 -7.14
CA SER A 105 -6.09 -18.97 -5.72
C SER A 105 -5.07 -19.90 -5.05
N GLU A 106 -4.80 -21.07 -5.63
CA GLU A 106 -3.82 -22.04 -5.11
C GLU A 106 -2.39 -21.48 -5.11
N ARG A 107 -1.97 -20.74 -6.14
CA ARG A 107 -0.67 -20.04 -6.11
C ARG A 107 -0.61 -19.00 -4.98
N GLN A 108 -1.67 -18.23 -4.77
CA GLN A 108 -1.70 -17.27 -3.67
C GLN A 108 -1.71 -17.96 -2.30
N ARG A 109 -2.40 -19.11 -2.20
CA ARG A 109 -2.49 -19.95 -1.01
C ARG A 109 -1.12 -20.50 -0.60
N HIS A 110 -0.38 -21.09 -1.54
CA HIS A 110 0.95 -21.63 -1.27
C HIS A 110 1.99 -20.55 -0.92
N PHE A 111 1.84 -19.32 -1.43
CA PHE A 111 2.77 -18.22 -1.13
C PHE A 111 2.51 -17.50 0.20
N HIS A 112 1.26 -17.49 0.69
CA HIS A 112 0.88 -16.73 1.89
C HIS A 112 0.33 -17.60 3.03
N ASN A 113 0.29 -18.93 2.84
CA ASN A 113 -0.33 -19.87 3.78
C ASN A 113 -1.74 -19.42 4.21
N THR A 114 -2.50 -18.85 3.27
CA THR A 114 -3.84 -18.35 3.55
C THR A 114 -4.81 -19.51 3.67
N MET A 115 -5.74 -19.42 4.60
CA MET A 115 -6.83 -20.38 4.69
C MET A 115 -7.63 -20.39 3.37
N PRO A 116 -8.29 -21.52 3.01
CA PRO A 116 -9.20 -21.57 1.86
C PRO A 116 -10.31 -20.53 1.92
N VAL A 117 -10.64 -20.12 3.15
CA VAL A 117 -11.69 -19.16 3.47
C VAL A 117 -11.07 -18.02 4.27
N ASP A 118 -11.36 -16.79 3.86
CA ASP A 118 -10.91 -15.58 4.55
C ASP A 118 -11.79 -15.29 5.77
N LEU A 119 -11.64 -16.11 6.82
CA LEU A 119 -12.42 -16.01 8.06
C LEU A 119 -12.34 -14.61 8.70
N PRO A 120 -11.15 -13.97 8.85
CA PRO A 120 -11.03 -12.67 9.51
C PRO A 120 -11.80 -11.50 8.87
N ASN A 121 -12.32 -11.73 7.66
CA ASN A 121 -13.04 -10.76 6.85
C ASN A 121 -14.52 -11.12 6.65
N GLN A 122 -15.06 -12.13 7.34
CA GLN A 122 -16.49 -12.44 7.31
C GLN A 122 -17.29 -11.62 8.32
N GLY A 123 -18.61 -11.57 8.10
CA GLY A 123 -19.55 -10.87 8.95
C GLY A 123 -19.47 -9.35 8.82
N LYS A 124 -20.00 -8.67 9.84
CA LYS A 124 -20.03 -7.21 9.92
C LYS A 124 -18.65 -6.62 10.22
N LYS A 125 -18.43 -5.36 9.82
CA LYS A 125 -17.12 -4.67 9.92
C LYS A 125 -17.26 -3.24 10.43
N PRO A 126 -16.18 -2.60 10.92
CA PRO A 126 -16.23 -1.16 11.18
C PRO A 126 -16.32 -0.34 9.89
N VAL A 127 -16.83 0.89 10.01
CA VAL A 127 -17.18 1.74 8.86
C VAL A 127 -16.00 2.02 7.93
N CYS A 128 -14.77 1.98 8.48
CA CYS A 128 -13.52 2.17 7.75
C CYS A 128 -13.41 1.23 6.53
N PHE A 129 -13.90 -0.01 6.63
CA PHE A 129 -13.79 -1.01 5.57
C PHE A 129 -14.60 -0.66 4.31
N TYR A 130 -15.71 0.07 4.45
CA TYR A 130 -16.53 0.45 3.30
C TYR A 130 -15.88 1.51 2.41
N CYS A 131 -14.85 2.19 2.92
CA CYS A 131 -14.10 3.21 2.17
C CYS A 131 -12.68 2.76 1.84
N HIS A 132 -12.03 1.97 2.70
CA HIS A 132 -10.60 1.63 2.59
C HIS A 132 -10.33 0.18 2.17
N GLY A 133 -11.31 -0.72 2.25
CA GLY A 133 -11.11 -2.15 2.00
C GLY A 133 -10.36 -2.86 3.14
N ASP A 134 -10.06 -4.15 2.93
CA ASP A 134 -9.57 -5.04 3.99
C ASP A 134 -8.06 -5.00 4.22
N PHE A 135 -7.31 -4.44 3.27
CA PHE A 135 -5.85 -4.50 3.27
C PHE A 135 -5.24 -3.10 3.26
N PRO A 136 -4.29 -2.81 4.16
CA PRO A 136 -3.63 -1.51 4.22
C PRO A 136 -2.87 -1.18 2.94
N HIS A 137 -3.02 0.06 2.47
CA HIS A 137 -2.41 0.52 1.23
C HIS A 137 -1.05 1.17 1.46
N SER A 138 -0.01 0.37 1.69
CA SER A 138 1.38 0.85 1.53
C SER A 138 1.84 0.71 0.08
N LYS A 139 2.54 1.73 -0.44
CA LYS A 139 3.15 1.68 -1.79
C LYS A 139 4.27 0.64 -1.85
N GLN A 140 4.95 0.39 -0.74
CA GLN A 140 6.02 -0.60 -0.66
C GLN A 140 5.45 -1.99 -0.40
N ARG A 141 5.74 -2.94 -1.29
CA ARG A 141 5.20 -4.30 -1.23
C ARG A 141 5.53 -5.03 0.07
N MET A 142 6.77 -4.91 0.57
CA MET A 142 7.22 -5.56 1.81
C MET A 142 6.44 -5.06 3.03
N VAL A 143 6.36 -3.73 3.21
CA VAL A 143 5.61 -3.12 4.32
C VAL A 143 4.13 -3.48 4.22
N ARG A 144 3.57 -3.48 3.01
CA ARG A 144 2.18 -3.91 2.79
C ARG A 144 1.94 -5.34 3.24
N THR A 145 2.82 -6.28 2.92
CA THR A 145 2.69 -7.68 3.37
C THR A 145 2.67 -7.79 4.90
N LEU A 146 3.56 -7.06 5.59
CA LEU A 146 3.57 -7.04 7.06
C LEU A 146 2.30 -6.42 7.65
N LEU A 147 1.83 -5.31 7.08
CA LEU A 147 0.61 -4.64 7.54
C LEU A 147 -0.66 -5.47 7.23
N ASN A 148 -0.67 -6.24 6.14
CA ASN A 148 -1.77 -7.15 5.83
C ASN A 148 -1.94 -8.26 6.89
N MET A 149 -0.85 -8.71 7.52
CA MET A 149 -0.94 -9.65 8.63
C MET A 149 -1.67 -9.03 9.83
N HIS A 150 -1.48 -7.73 10.07
CA HIS A 150 -2.09 -7.04 11.20
C HIS A 150 -3.62 -6.97 11.10
N THR A 151 -4.18 -6.97 9.89
CA THR A 151 -5.64 -6.89 9.71
C THR A 151 -6.38 -8.10 10.28
N GLN A 152 -5.67 -9.21 10.55
CA GLN A 152 -6.19 -10.37 11.25
C GLN A 152 -6.39 -10.11 12.75
N PHE A 153 -5.57 -9.24 13.36
CA PHE A 153 -5.48 -9.10 14.82
C PHE A 153 -5.90 -7.74 15.36
N VAL A 154 -5.76 -6.65 14.58
CA VAL A 154 -5.93 -5.28 15.07
C VAL A 154 -6.96 -4.50 14.26
N GLY A 155 -7.80 -3.76 14.98
CA GLY A 155 -8.70 -2.76 14.42
C GLY A 155 -7.96 -1.54 13.86
N CYS A 156 -8.65 -0.77 13.02
CA CYS A 156 -8.08 0.39 12.33
C CYS A 156 -7.55 1.44 13.31
N LEU A 157 -8.32 1.78 14.35
CA LEU A 157 -7.96 2.86 15.27
C LEU A 157 -6.97 2.42 16.34
N THR A 158 -6.70 1.13 16.49
CA THR A 158 -5.56 0.66 17.28
C THR A 158 -4.25 1.20 16.71
N CYS A 159 -4.13 1.28 15.37
CA CYS A 159 -2.96 1.88 14.74
C CYS A 159 -3.14 3.38 14.46
N HIS A 160 -4.37 3.81 14.14
CA HIS A 160 -4.65 5.15 13.61
C HIS A 160 -5.28 6.14 14.59
N ALA A 161 -5.49 5.82 15.87
CA ALA A 161 -5.95 6.82 16.84
C ALA A 161 -4.98 8.01 16.88
N ASP A 162 -5.50 9.23 16.71
CA ASP A 162 -4.71 10.46 16.69
C ASP A 162 -4.23 10.81 18.11
N PRO A 163 -2.92 10.69 18.42
CA PRO A 163 -2.39 10.95 19.77
C PRO A 163 -2.50 12.43 20.16
N ARG A 164 -2.83 13.33 19.22
CA ARG A 164 -3.10 14.75 19.51
C ARG A 164 -4.52 15.00 20.02
N LYS A 165 -5.40 13.99 19.91
CA LYS A 165 -6.83 14.09 20.24
C LYS A 165 -7.25 13.12 21.32
N VAL A 166 -6.58 11.98 21.41
CA VAL A 166 -6.80 10.97 22.44
C VAL A 166 -5.46 10.68 23.10
N ASP A 167 -5.39 10.90 24.40
CA ASP A 167 -4.18 10.64 25.17
C ASP A 167 -3.96 9.13 25.31
N GLU A 168 -2.71 8.69 25.18
CA GLU A 168 -2.35 7.27 25.20
C GLU A 168 -2.56 6.64 26.57
N ASP A 169 -2.40 7.42 27.64
CA ASP A 169 -2.62 6.97 29.02
C ASP A 169 -4.10 6.64 29.32
N LYS A 170 -5.02 7.25 28.57
CA LYS A 170 -6.47 7.01 28.60
C LYS A 170 -6.88 5.83 27.71
N LEU A 171 -5.98 5.30 26.87
CA LEU A 171 -6.33 4.19 25.99
C LEU A 171 -6.28 2.86 26.71
N ARG A 172 -7.30 2.03 26.46
CA ARG A 172 -7.34 0.63 26.86
C ARG A 172 -7.65 -0.23 25.65
N PHE A 173 -7.03 -1.39 25.57
CA PHE A 173 -7.19 -2.31 24.44
C PHE A 173 -7.96 -3.53 24.89
N ARG A 174 -8.89 -3.98 24.05
CA ARG A 174 -9.68 -5.20 24.28
C ARG A 174 -9.92 -5.89 22.96
N TRP A 175 -10.23 -7.18 23.04
CA TRP A 175 -10.75 -7.93 21.90
C TRP A 175 -12.22 -7.59 21.69
N LEU A 176 -12.59 -7.31 20.45
CA LEU A 176 -13.97 -7.09 20.05
C LEU A 176 -14.25 -7.84 18.75
N ASN A 177 -15.31 -8.65 18.78
CA ASN A 177 -15.84 -9.33 17.62
C ASN A 177 -16.96 -8.50 16.99
N TYR A 178 -16.65 -7.85 15.88
CA TYR A 178 -17.64 -7.08 15.12
C TYR A 178 -18.54 -7.97 14.26
N SER A 179 -18.09 -9.17 13.90
CA SER A 179 -18.66 -9.95 12.79
C SER A 179 -20.12 -10.35 13.00
N GLY A 180 -20.56 -10.44 14.26
CA GLY A 180 -21.85 -11.03 14.64
C GLY A 180 -21.87 -12.56 14.58
N ILE A 181 -20.72 -13.19 14.34
CA ILE A 181 -20.52 -14.64 14.37
C ILE A 181 -20.17 -15.03 15.80
N GLU A 182 -20.90 -15.99 16.35
CA GLU A 182 -20.65 -16.52 17.70
C GLU A 182 -19.36 -17.34 17.73
N VAL A 183 -18.58 -17.15 18.80
CA VAL A 183 -17.27 -17.77 19.04
C VAL A 183 -17.12 -18.10 20.51
N HIS A 184 -16.38 -19.14 20.83
CA HIS A 184 -16.22 -19.64 22.21
C HIS A 184 -14.77 -19.75 22.67
N GLY A 185 -13.84 -19.93 21.74
CA GLY A 185 -12.42 -20.06 21.99
C GLY A 185 -11.72 -18.72 22.25
N PRO A 186 -10.42 -18.76 22.61
CA PRO A 186 -9.63 -17.55 22.75
C PRO A 186 -9.39 -16.89 21.37
N PRO A 187 -9.17 -15.57 21.31
CA PRO A 187 -8.82 -14.90 20.07
C PRO A 187 -7.60 -15.53 19.39
N PHE A 188 -7.67 -15.64 18.06
CA PHE A 188 -6.60 -16.22 17.25
C PHE A 188 -5.27 -15.48 17.42
N GLY A 189 -4.16 -16.23 17.45
CA GLY A 189 -2.81 -15.68 17.47
C GLY A 189 -2.23 -15.34 18.85
N THR A 190 -2.99 -15.60 19.92
CA THR A 190 -2.60 -15.32 21.32
C THR A 190 -1.53 -16.28 21.85
N SER A 191 -1.46 -17.52 21.34
CA SER A 191 -0.57 -18.57 21.85
C SER A 191 -0.06 -19.49 20.73
N HIS A 192 1.02 -20.22 21.02
CA HIS A 192 1.53 -21.31 20.19
C HIS A 192 1.21 -22.68 20.81
N ASP A 193 0.96 -23.66 19.97
CA ASP A 193 0.93 -25.08 20.33
C ASP A 193 2.37 -25.53 20.67
N PRO A 194 2.63 -26.07 21.87
CA PRO A 194 3.97 -26.48 22.29
C PRO A 194 4.52 -27.69 21.51
N GLU A 195 3.67 -28.53 20.93
CA GLU A 195 4.09 -29.72 20.18
C GLU A 195 4.50 -29.37 18.74
N THR A 196 3.70 -28.52 18.09
CA THR A 196 3.89 -28.18 16.67
C THR A 196 4.62 -26.86 16.44
N GLY A 197 4.64 -25.97 17.43
CA GLY A 197 5.15 -24.60 17.31
C GLY A 197 4.26 -23.67 16.48
N ASN A 198 3.12 -24.15 15.98
CA ASN A 198 2.16 -23.34 15.23
C ASN A 198 1.29 -22.50 16.17
N LEU A 199 0.56 -21.52 15.63
CA LEU A 199 -0.49 -20.85 16.40
C LEU A 199 -1.57 -21.85 16.81
N ILE A 200 -2.09 -21.71 18.02
CA ILE A 200 -3.22 -22.53 18.49
C ILE A 200 -4.44 -22.30 17.60
N ASP A 201 -5.07 -23.39 17.18
CA ASP A 201 -6.33 -23.34 16.45
C ASP A 201 -7.48 -22.93 17.38
N THR A 202 -8.39 -22.11 16.88
CA THR A 202 -9.51 -21.55 17.64
C THR A 202 -10.65 -21.24 16.69
N ASP A 203 -11.88 -21.12 17.18
CA ASP A 203 -13.00 -20.62 16.37
C ASP A 203 -13.05 -19.09 16.29
N ASP A 204 -12.34 -18.38 17.20
CA ASP A 204 -12.32 -16.92 17.23
C ASP A 204 -11.25 -16.29 16.32
N TYR A 205 -11.51 -16.35 15.01
CA TYR A 205 -10.75 -15.62 13.97
C TYR A 205 -11.29 -14.20 13.71
N TYR A 206 -12.37 -13.80 14.39
CA TYR A 206 -13.14 -12.60 14.06
C TYR A 206 -12.88 -11.46 15.04
N SER A 207 -12.52 -11.77 16.28
CA SER A 207 -12.12 -10.78 17.28
C SER A 207 -10.87 -10.03 16.84
N LYS A 208 -10.89 -8.70 17.02
CA LYS A 208 -9.75 -7.82 16.78
C LYS A 208 -9.46 -6.99 18.04
N ILE A 209 -8.18 -6.68 18.26
CA ILE A 209 -7.72 -5.75 19.30
C ILE A 209 -8.11 -4.34 18.88
N VAL A 210 -8.95 -3.70 19.68
CA VAL A 210 -9.53 -2.39 19.40
C VAL A 210 -9.27 -1.43 20.55
N ALA A 211 -9.21 -0.14 20.24
CA ALA A 211 -8.92 0.92 21.21
C ALA A 211 -10.21 1.49 21.82
N TYR A 212 -10.22 1.57 23.14
CA TYR A 212 -11.20 2.30 23.95
C TYR A 212 -10.53 3.49 24.61
N GLU A 213 -11.18 4.64 24.60
CA GLU A 213 -10.82 5.77 25.45
C GLU A 213 -11.57 5.66 26.78
N VAL A 214 -10.85 5.74 27.89
CA VAL A 214 -11.42 5.69 29.24
C VAL A 214 -11.37 7.08 29.86
N GLU A 215 -12.55 7.65 30.11
CA GLU A 215 -12.71 8.94 30.78
C GLU A 215 -13.84 8.86 31.79
N GLY A 216 -13.60 9.32 33.03
CA GLY A 216 -14.62 9.28 34.08
C GLY A 216 -15.08 7.86 34.49
N GLY A 217 -14.33 6.82 34.14
CA GLY A 217 -14.69 5.42 34.40
C GLY A 217 -15.54 4.76 33.31
N GLU A 218 -15.97 5.51 32.29
CA GLU A 218 -16.65 4.96 31.12
C GLU A 218 -15.65 4.66 30.01
N ALA A 219 -15.80 3.50 29.36
CA ALA A 219 -14.97 3.08 28.24
C ALA A 219 -15.72 3.29 26.93
N LYS A 220 -15.23 4.21 26.10
CA LYS A 220 -15.81 4.53 24.80
C LYS A 220 -14.99 3.91 23.67
N LEU A 221 -15.62 3.07 22.86
CA LEU A 221 -14.98 2.53 21.65
C LEU A 221 -14.64 3.67 20.70
N LEU A 222 -13.40 3.69 20.19
CA LEU A 222 -12.98 4.71 19.23
C LEU A 222 -13.47 4.41 17.82
N GLU A 223 -13.57 3.13 17.46
CA GLU A 223 -14.06 2.69 16.16
C GLU A 223 -15.58 2.86 16.03
N ILE A 224 -16.03 3.02 14.80
CA ILE A 224 -17.46 3.11 14.47
C ILE A 224 -17.83 1.77 13.83
N PRO A 225 -18.44 0.83 14.59
CA PRO A 225 -18.87 -0.43 14.02
C PRO A 225 -20.07 -0.25 13.07
N GLU A 226 -20.27 -1.19 12.16
CA GLU A 226 -21.37 -1.13 11.18
C GLU A 226 -22.75 -0.96 11.84
N ASP A 227 -22.98 -1.52 13.02
CA ASP A 227 -24.25 -1.42 13.75
C ASP A 227 -24.50 -0.07 14.42
N SER A 228 -23.52 0.84 14.41
CA SER A 228 -23.71 2.20 14.94
C SER A 228 -24.80 2.94 14.12
N PRO A 229 -25.62 3.78 14.77
CA PRO A 229 -26.64 4.57 14.07
C PRO A 229 -26.07 5.39 12.91
N GLU A 230 -24.90 5.99 13.10
CA GLU A 230 -24.22 6.81 12.08
C GLU A 230 -23.70 5.97 10.91
N ALA A 231 -23.15 4.78 11.20
CA ALA A 231 -22.69 3.86 10.15
C ALA A 231 -23.88 3.36 9.31
N GLN A 232 -24.97 2.95 9.96
CA GLN A 232 -26.19 2.52 9.28
C GLN A 232 -26.82 3.64 8.43
N GLU A 233 -26.84 4.88 8.94
CA GLU A 233 -27.31 6.03 8.18
C GLU A 233 -26.45 6.27 6.94
N TYR A 234 -25.12 6.31 7.10
CA TYR A 234 -24.20 6.46 5.99
C TYR A 234 -24.38 5.36 4.94
N LEU A 235 -24.48 4.09 5.35
CA LEU A 235 -24.64 2.95 4.45
C LEU A 235 -25.91 3.05 3.60
N ARG A 236 -27.00 3.61 4.13
CA ARG A 236 -28.24 3.84 3.37
C ARG A 236 -28.09 4.93 2.31
N ILE A 237 -27.34 6.00 2.59
CA ILE A 237 -27.29 7.20 1.73
C ILE A 237 -26.02 7.31 0.87
N ARG A 238 -24.99 6.48 1.10
CA ARG A 238 -23.64 6.65 0.51
C ARG A 238 -23.61 6.80 -1.01
N TYR A 239 -24.53 6.16 -1.73
CA TYR A 239 -24.61 6.23 -3.20
C TYR A 239 -25.35 7.46 -3.72
N GLN A 240 -26.05 8.19 -2.84
CA GLN A 240 -26.80 9.41 -3.16
C GLN A 240 -25.99 10.68 -2.85
N LEU A 241 -24.89 10.55 -2.10
CA LEU A 241 -24.04 11.68 -1.72
C LEU A 241 -23.25 12.20 -2.93
N ASN A 242 -23.29 13.52 -3.13
CA ASN A 242 -22.37 14.24 -4.01
C ASN A 242 -20.97 14.35 -3.36
N ASP A 243 -19.99 14.86 -4.10
CA ASP A 243 -18.60 14.94 -3.63
C ASP A 243 -18.40 15.83 -2.40
N HIS A 244 -19.17 16.93 -2.29
CA HIS A 244 -19.12 17.82 -1.14
C HIS A 244 -19.61 17.11 0.13
N ASP A 245 -20.74 16.41 0.04
CA ASP A 245 -21.31 15.69 1.18
C ASP A 245 -20.43 14.50 1.58
N ARG A 246 -19.81 13.82 0.60
CA ARG A 246 -18.82 12.76 0.87
C ARG A 246 -17.64 13.27 1.67
N GLU A 247 -17.10 14.43 1.32
CA GLU A 247 -15.98 15.02 2.06
C GLU A 247 -16.39 15.43 3.49
N ALA A 248 -17.62 15.93 3.67
CA ALA A 248 -18.17 16.24 4.99
C ALA A 248 -18.29 14.99 5.88
N VAL A 249 -18.88 13.90 5.36
CA VAL A 249 -18.98 12.61 6.06
C VAL A 249 -17.60 12.05 6.37
N LYS A 250 -16.69 12.09 5.40
CA LYS A 250 -15.30 11.67 5.57
C LYS A 250 -14.62 12.45 6.70
N LYS A 251 -14.80 13.77 6.79
CA LYS A 251 -14.25 14.59 7.89
C LYS A 251 -14.79 14.15 9.25
N ARG A 252 -16.08 13.78 9.33
CA ARG A 252 -16.71 13.27 10.56
C ARG A 252 -16.12 11.92 10.98
N PHE A 253 -16.03 10.95 10.07
CA PHE A 253 -15.46 9.63 10.38
C PHE A 253 -13.95 9.67 10.66
N HIS A 254 -13.22 10.63 10.08
CA HIS A 254 -11.80 10.84 10.37
C HIS A 254 -11.54 11.75 11.59
N ALA A 255 -12.56 12.08 12.38
CA ALA A 255 -12.41 13.02 13.50
C ALA A 255 -11.33 12.58 14.51
N LEU A 256 -11.15 11.28 14.74
CA LEU A 256 -10.14 10.72 15.65
C LEU A 256 -9.00 9.98 14.93
N VAL A 257 -8.98 10.01 13.59
CA VAL A 257 -8.03 9.26 12.78
C VAL A 257 -6.80 10.13 12.45
N SER A 258 -5.62 9.63 12.80
CA SER A 258 -4.35 10.11 12.28
C SER A 258 -4.13 9.61 10.85
N PRO A 259 -3.69 10.49 9.91
CA PRO A 259 -3.31 10.08 8.56
C PRO A 259 -2.18 9.04 8.53
N LYS A 260 -1.37 8.97 9.60
CA LYS A 260 -0.30 8.00 9.78
C LYS A 260 -0.59 7.11 10.98
N GLY A 261 -0.50 5.81 10.76
CA GLY A 261 -0.53 4.85 11.85
C GLY A 261 0.73 4.94 12.72
N ARG A 262 0.66 4.33 13.91
CA ARG A 262 1.79 4.14 14.81
C ARG A 262 2.90 3.32 14.15
N PHE A 263 4.15 3.60 14.50
CA PHE A 263 5.28 2.82 13.98
C PHE A 263 5.35 1.43 14.65
N CYS A 264 5.95 0.46 13.95
CA CYS A 264 6.10 -0.91 14.45
C CYS A 264 6.74 -0.97 15.84
N SER A 265 7.75 -0.13 16.12
CA SER A 265 8.41 -0.08 17.43
C SER A 265 7.53 0.41 18.57
N ARG A 266 6.44 1.12 18.27
CA ARG A 266 5.54 1.62 19.33
C ARG A 266 4.75 0.46 19.94
N CYS A 267 4.33 -0.52 19.12
CA CYS A 267 3.62 -1.72 19.56
C CYS A 267 4.53 -2.90 19.85
N HIS A 268 5.67 -3.00 19.17
CA HIS A 268 6.64 -4.06 19.35
C HIS A 268 7.89 -3.55 20.09
N ALA A 269 7.65 -2.98 21.27
CA ALA A 269 8.69 -2.62 22.23
C ALA A 269 8.66 -3.59 23.40
N PRO A 270 9.68 -3.59 24.28
CA PRO A 270 9.57 -4.23 25.59
C PRO A 270 8.27 -3.84 26.30
N GLU A 271 7.68 -4.78 27.05
CA GLU A 271 6.30 -4.69 27.54
C GLU A 271 6.03 -3.42 28.37
N ASP A 272 7.01 -2.97 29.16
CA ASP A 272 6.95 -1.75 29.98
C ASP A 272 6.77 -0.44 29.15
N ARG A 273 7.16 -0.49 27.88
CA ARG A 273 7.08 0.65 26.94
C ARG A 273 6.17 0.37 25.75
N SER A 274 5.67 -0.85 25.61
CA SER A 274 4.79 -1.25 24.52
C SER A 274 3.47 -0.47 24.58
N TYR A 275 2.94 -0.13 23.42
CA TYR A 275 1.61 0.47 23.28
C TYR A 275 0.50 -0.55 23.51
N LEU A 276 0.75 -1.81 23.14
CA LEU A 276 -0.18 -2.89 23.33
C LEU A 276 0.22 -3.67 24.59
N PRO A 277 -0.69 -3.81 25.58
CA PRO A 277 -0.45 -4.62 26.77
C PRO A 277 -0.71 -6.10 26.44
N PHE A 278 0.22 -6.75 25.75
CA PHE A 278 0.02 -8.09 25.19
C PHE A 278 -0.41 -9.12 26.25
N ARG A 279 0.21 -9.12 27.44
CA ARG A 279 -0.17 -10.04 28.52
C ARG A 279 -1.60 -9.81 29.02
N GLU A 280 -2.03 -8.55 29.17
CA GLU A 280 -3.41 -8.21 29.55
C GLU A 280 -4.42 -8.61 28.46
N LEU A 281 -3.99 -8.60 27.20
CA LEU A 281 -4.75 -9.09 26.05
C LEU A 281 -4.77 -10.63 25.93
N GLY A 282 -4.17 -11.36 26.89
CA GLY A 282 -4.22 -12.82 26.95
C GLY A 282 -3.17 -13.54 26.10
N PHE A 283 -2.13 -12.84 25.65
CA PHE A 283 -1.02 -13.47 24.93
C PHE A 283 -0.15 -14.31 25.88
N SER A 284 0.28 -15.50 25.45
CA SER A 284 1.19 -16.33 26.24
C SER A 284 2.58 -15.70 26.37
N ASP A 285 3.35 -16.09 27.39
CA ASP A 285 4.74 -15.62 27.60
C ASP A 285 5.60 -15.74 26.36
N SER A 286 5.58 -16.92 25.73
CA SER A 286 6.34 -17.18 24.50
C SER A 286 5.87 -16.29 23.35
N ARG A 287 4.58 -15.95 23.28
CA ARG A 287 4.05 -15.07 22.24
C ARG A 287 4.42 -13.60 22.51
N VAL A 288 4.37 -13.15 23.77
CA VAL A 288 4.84 -11.81 24.17
C VAL A 288 6.32 -11.64 23.85
N GLU A 289 7.16 -12.61 24.21
CA GLU A 289 8.59 -12.58 23.89
C GLU A 289 8.83 -12.49 22.38
N ASN A 290 8.13 -13.31 21.59
CA ASN A 290 8.22 -13.28 20.14
C ASN A 290 7.74 -11.95 19.53
N LEU A 291 6.68 -11.35 20.07
CA LEU A 291 6.12 -10.10 19.54
C LEU A 291 6.97 -8.88 19.93
N THR A 292 7.64 -8.90 21.07
CA THR A 292 8.44 -7.78 21.57
C THR A 292 9.90 -7.85 21.11
N ASN A 293 10.40 -9.02 20.70
CA ASN A 293 11.76 -9.24 20.22
C ASN A 293 11.84 -9.56 18.71
N LEU A 294 11.12 -8.81 17.87
CA LEU A 294 11.11 -9.03 16.42
C LEU A 294 12.28 -8.33 15.71
N ASN A 295 13.20 -9.11 15.17
CA ASN A 295 14.32 -8.61 14.34
C ASN A 295 13.86 -7.81 13.10
N ILE A 296 12.66 -8.11 12.59
CA ILE A 296 12.11 -7.42 11.42
C ILE A 296 11.84 -5.93 11.69
N ILE A 297 11.65 -5.53 12.95
CA ILE A 297 11.43 -4.11 13.30
C ILE A 297 12.68 -3.30 12.98
N GLY A 298 13.84 -3.76 13.44
CA GLY A 298 15.13 -3.08 13.19
C GLY A 298 15.44 -3.01 11.71
N ILE A 299 15.10 -4.04 10.93
CA ILE A 299 15.19 -4.04 9.47
C ILE A 299 14.26 -2.96 8.90
N VAL A 300 12.95 -3.05 9.13
CA VAL A 300 11.98 -2.09 8.57
C VAL A 300 12.29 -0.64 8.97
N GLN A 301 12.81 -0.41 10.18
CA GLN A 301 13.21 0.91 10.65
C GLN A 301 14.53 1.41 10.08
N LYS A 302 15.55 0.56 9.91
CA LYS A 302 16.84 0.98 9.31
C LYS A 302 16.75 1.16 7.80
N TYR A 303 15.97 0.33 7.12
CA TYR A 303 15.69 0.49 5.68
C TYR A 303 14.78 1.70 5.37
N ARG A 304 14.34 2.44 6.39
CA ARG A 304 13.68 3.75 6.27
C ARG A 304 14.55 4.78 5.54
N ASP A 305 15.87 4.71 5.72
CA ASP A 305 16.81 5.73 5.21
C ASP A 305 17.42 5.39 3.84
N PHE A 306 17.47 4.11 3.44
CA PHE A 306 18.15 3.75 2.18
C PHE A 306 17.31 4.00 0.92
N TYR A 307 15.97 3.98 0.96
CA TYR A 307 15.12 4.34 -0.20
C TYR A 307 13.68 4.74 0.21
N MET A 308 13.51 5.85 0.91
CA MET A 308 12.20 6.53 0.98
C MET A 308 12.20 7.90 0.31
N PRO A 309 12.28 7.97 -1.03
CA PRO A 309 11.97 9.21 -1.73
C PRO A 309 10.47 9.50 -1.62
N ASN A 310 10.13 10.58 -0.90
CA ASN A 310 8.91 11.37 -1.05
C ASN A 310 7.56 10.61 -0.97
N LEU A 311 7.37 9.71 0.00
CA LEU A 311 6.09 9.02 0.21
C LEU A 311 5.01 9.86 0.95
N PHE A 312 5.31 11.07 1.41
CA PHE A 312 4.46 11.80 2.36
C PHE A 312 4.29 13.31 2.11
N LYS A 313 4.29 13.78 0.85
CA LYS A 313 3.74 15.12 0.58
C LYS A 313 2.21 15.04 0.66
N THR A 314 1.68 15.27 1.85
CA THR A 314 0.27 15.62 2.09
C THR A 314 0.24 17.04 2.62
N ASP A 315 -0.69 17.87 2.16
CA ASP A 315 -0.82 19.28 2.59
C ASP A 315 -1.30 19.45 4.05
N LYS A 316 -1.49 18.34 4.79
CA LYS A 316 -1.91 18.35 6.20
C LYS A 316 -0.70 18.21 7.14
N PRO A 317 -0.64 18.98 8.24
CA PRO A 317 0.43 18.86 9.23
C PRO A 317 0.37 17.47 9.91
N LEU A 318 1.48 16.74 9.80
CA LEU A 318 1.66 15.43 10.40
C LEU A 318 1.88 15.55 11.92
N PRO A 319 1.51 14.54 12.72
CA PRO A 319 1.94 14.46 14.11
C PRO A 319 3.47 14.42 14.21
N ASP A 320 4.03 14.89 15.32
CA ASP A 320 5.45 14.73 15.63
C ASP A 320 5.83 13.24 15.54
N VAL A 321 6.91 12.93 14.82
CA VAL A 321 7.44 11.58 14.69
C VAL A 321 7.72 10.96 16.06
N ASN A 322 8.14 11.77 17.05
CA ASN A 322 8.39 11.30 18.40
C ASN A 322 7.10 10.78 19.08
N LEU A 323 5.94 11.37 18.80
CA LEU A 323 4.65 10.86 19.31
C LEU A 323 4.26 9.53 18.66
N LEU A 324 4.64 9.32 17.39
CA LEU A 324 4.33 8.08 16.67
C LEU A 324 5.28 6.93 17.01
N VAL A 325 6.48 7.25 17.51
CA VAL A 325 7.57 6.30 17.80
C VAL A 325 7.68 6.00 19.30
N GLY A 326 7.33 6.95 20.18
CA GLY A 326 7.49 6.87 21.65
C GLY A 326 8.81 7.47 22.15
N PRO A 327 8.97 7.68 23.48
CA PRO A 327 10.17 8.30 24.06
C PRO A 327 11.42 7.40 23.94
N HIS A 328 12.50 7.99 23.43
CA HIS A 328 13.87 7.48 23.32
C HIS A 328 14.04 6.10 22.64
N ILE A 329 14.12 6.13 21.31
CA ILE A 329 14.86 5.14 20.52
C ILE A 329 16.10 5.86 19.96
N GLU A 330 17.21 5.84 20.71
CA GLU A 330 18.55 6.11 20.16
C GLU A 330 18.94 4.92 19.28
N VAL A 331 18.45 4.86 18.03
CA VAL A 331 18.81 3.77 17.10
C VAL A 331 19.23 4.34 15.75
N ALA A 332 20.12 5.33 15.78
CA ALA A 332 21.10 5.43 14.72
C ALA A 332 22.35 4.66 15.22
N PRO A 333 22.79 3.59 14.53
CA PRO A 333 24.11 2.99 14.82
C PRO A 333 25.17 4.08 14.70
N LYS A 334 26.26 3.99 15.48
CA LYS A 334 27.43 4.85 15.25
C LYS A 334 27.94 4.61 13.82
N GLU A 335 28.45 5.64 13.14
CA GLU A 335 28.88 5.58 11.71
C GLU A 335 29.74 4.34 11.39
N GLU A 336 30.65 3.95 12.28
CA GLU A 336 31.49 2.75 12.14
C GLU A 336 30.67 1.43 12.08
N GLU A 337 29.56 1.33 12.82
CA GLU A 337 28.68 0.16 12.75
C GLU A 337 27.82 0.17 11.48
N GLU A 338 27.52 1.36 10.95
CA GLU A 338 26.76 1.54 9.72
C GLU A 338 27.55 1.13 8.47
N GLU A 339 28.84 1.44 8.43
CA GLU A 339 29.75 1.04 7.34
C GLU A 339 29.93 -0.50 7.31
N ASN A 340 30.13 -1.12 8.48
CA ASN A 340 30.20 -2.58 8.62
C ASN A 340 28.90 -3.30 8.22
N LEU A 341 27.74 -2.69 8.48
CA LEU A 341 26.43 -3.23 8.10
C LEU A 341 26.13 -3.11 6.59
N ARG A 342 26.75 -2.14 5.90
CA ARG A 342 26.66 -2.02 4.42
C ARG A 342 27.44 -3.11 3.71
N GLU A 343 28.59 -3.49 4.25
CA GLU A 343 29.45 -4.53 3.66
C GLU A 343 28.93 -5.95 3.96
N ASP A 344 28.42 -6.19 5.17
CA ASP A 344 27.78 -7.46 5.54
C ASP A 344 26.58 -7.23 6.48
N PRO A 345 25.34 -7.19 5.96
CA PRO A 345 24.13 -7.03 6.76
C PRO A 345 23.92 -8.12 7.81
N ARG A 346 24.64 -9.25 7.72
CA ARG A 346 24.58 -10.38 8.65
C ARG A 346 25.66 -10.31 9.73
N GLN A 347 26.59 -9.35 9.69
CA GLN A 347 27.66 -9.26 10.69
C GLN A 347 27.12 -9.05 12.12
N TRP A 348 26.09 -8.22 12.27
CA TRP A 348 25.42 -8.02 13.55
C TRP A 348 24.83 -9.34 14.08
N TRP A 349 24.17 -10.14 13.22
CA TRP A 349 23.62 -11.44 13.59
C TRP A 349 24.70 -12.39 14.12
N ARG A 350 25.84 -12.47 13.42
CA ARG A 350 26.99 -13.29 13.83
C ARG A 350 27.56 -12.86 15.19
N LYS A 351 27.66 -11.55 15.43
CA LYS A 351 28.15 -11.01 16.71
C LYS A 351 27.19 -11.30 17.87
N THR A 352 25.88 -11.25 17.62
CA THR A 352 24.86 -11.41 18.67
C THR A 352 24.50 -12.88 18.95
N PHE A 353 24.46 -13.74 17.92
CA PHE A 353 23.90 -15.08 18.04
C PHE A 353 24.88 -16.21 17.69
N ASP A 354 25.91 -15.97 16.88
CA ASP A 354 26.89 -17.00 16.51
C ASP A 354 28.12 -17.03 17.43
N GLN A 355 28.20 -16.17 18.47
CA GLN A 355 29.24 -16.30 19.49
C GLN A 355 28.89 -17.43 20.47
N PRO A 356 29.57 -18.60 20.41
CA PRO A 356 29.35 -19.64 21.38
C PRO A 356 30.04 -19.20 22.68
N GLY A 357 29.28 -18.96 23.76
CA GLY A 357 29.84 -19.04 25.11
C GLY A 357 30.15 -17.73 25.87
N LYS A 358 29.40 -16.64 25.68
CA LYS A 358 29.31 -15.57 26.71
C LYS A 358 27.96 -15.55 27.41
N LYS A 359 27.57 -16.70 27.99
CA LYS A 359 26.67 -16.72 29.15
C LYS A 359 27.52 -16.47 30.40
N GLY A 360 27.19 -15.43 31.16
CA GLY A 360 27.55 -15.29 32.57
C GLY A 360 28.97 -14.80 32.88
N GLN A 361 29.14 -13.49 32.94
CA GLN A 361 30.09 -12.86 33.87
C GLN A 361 29.56 -11.47 34.21
N GLY A 362 28.93 -11.35 35.38
CA GLY A 362 28.33 -10.10 35.81
C GLY A 362 27.63 -10.08 37.17
N ASP A 363 27.33 -11.23 37.79
CA ASP A 363 27.01 -11.27 39.23
C ASP A 363 28.21 -11.84 39.99
N LYS A 364 29.08 -10.92 40.41
CA LYS A 364 29.90 -11.13 41.60
C LYS A 364 29.60 -10.02 42.59
N ALA A 365 28.87 -10.45 43.62
CA ALA A 365 28.75 -9.87 44.95
C ALA A 365 29.91 -8.96 45.37
N GLY A 366 29.55 -7.81 45.95
CA GLY A 366 30.47 -6.90 46.61
C GLY A 366 29.80 -6.16 47.76
N LYS A 367 29.73 -6.87 48.91
CA LYS A 367 29.60 -6.42 50.31
C LYS A 367 28.38 -5.59 50.74
#